data_AF-A0A5C3L2W4-F1
#
_entry.id   AF-A0A5C3L2W4-F1
#
_cell.length_a   1.000
_cell.length_b   1.000
_cell.length_c   1.000
_cell.angle_alpha   90.00
_cell.angle_beta   90.00
_cell.angle_gamma   90.00
#
_symmetry.space_group_name_H-M   'P 1'
#
loop_
_entity.id
_entity.type
_entity.pdbx_description
1 polymer ?
#
loop_
_entity_poly.entity_id
_entity_poly.type
_entity_poly.pdbx_seq_one_letter_code
_entity_poly.pdbx_strand_id
1 'polypeptide(L)'
;MDWSKLQTSLGGLNLSQAGTKLTKGFSSSVQATRERLGQIAPEEITELPQEYKDLEARVDALKAAHLALLKITKVYETETYDYPVHLQESITELSTSIGYNITSFAATNLKGTSLPTPASPSAPPVHPHKTLPHALSRASHAAAQALVDPEAGPVDGGDKLGKALALYATSWDRIASARLDQDDTINLNFLGPWQQTLHTSISLAIKARQAVRVSRLELDAAKQSLKTANPARQEQARLEVENAEDDLVQKTEVAITLMKTVLENPEPIKNINELVKAQLVYFSTAAEALSAVQGEIEELSVAAEGDYRKSRDH
;
A
#
# COMPACT_ATOMS: atom_id res chain seq x y z
N MET A 1 22.73 -6.27 -49.39
CA MET A 1 21.81 -6.07 -48.25
C MET A 1 22.63 -5.46 -47.11
N ASP A 2 22.40 -4.27 -46.55
CA ASP A 2 21.82 -3.02 -47.00
C ASP A 2 22.32 -1.96 -45.99
N TRP A 3 23.61 -1.59 -46.09
CA TRP A 3 24.24 -0.56 -45.23
C TRP A 3 23.72 0.86 -45.55
N SER A 4 23.00 1.02 -46.67
CA SER A 4 22.34 2.25 -47.09
C SER A 4 21.07 2.59 -46.31
N LYS A 5 20.54 1.68 -45.47
CA LYS A 5 19.31 1.93 -44.69
C LYS A 5 19.51 2.47 -43.26
N LEU A 6 20.74 2.46 -42.74
CA LEU A 6 21.03 3.06 -41.43
C LEU A 6 21.42 4.55 -41.53
N GLN A 7 21.88 5.00 -42.69
CA GLN A 7 22.28 6.40 -42.88
C GLN A 7 21.08 7.34 -43.15
N THR A 8 19.91 6.79 -43.48
CA THR A 8 18.70 7.58 -43.83
C THR A 8 17.75 7.83 -42.65
N SER A 9 18.02 7.29 -41.46
CA SER A 9 17.17 7.50 -40.28
C SER A 9 17.64 8.62 -39.33
N LEU A 10 18.78 9.27 -39.61
CA LEU A 10 19.31 10.36 -38.78
C LEU A 10 19.16 11.76 -39.43
N GLY A 11 18.56 11.84 -40.61
CA GLY A 11 18.39 13.09 -41.37
C GLY A 11 17.04 13.80 -41.19
N GLY A 12 16.32 13.54 -40.09
CA GLY A 12 14.96 14.08 -39.88
C GLY A 12 14.69 14.65 -38.49
N LEU A 13 15.69 14.77 -37.63
CA LEU A 13 15.53 15.46 -36.34
C LEU A 13 15.81 16.94 -36.55
N ASN A 14 14.75 17.75 -36.47
CA ASN A 14 14.82 19.22 -36.42
C ASN A 14 15.79 19.68 -35.32
N LEU A 15 17.06 19.85 -35.69
CA LEU A 15 18.11 20.40 -34.82
C LEU A 15 17.76 21.82 -34.34
N SER A 16 16.94 22.55 -35.11
CA SER A 16 16.35 23.83 -34.69
C SER A 16 15.36 23.66 -33.54
N GLN A 17 14.44 22.67 -33.59
CA GLN A 17 13.51 22.40 -32.48
C GLN A 17 14.21 21.84 -31.24
N ALA A 18 15.27 21.03 -31.41
CA ALA A 18 16.09 20.55 -30.30
C ALA A 18 16.89 21.69 -29.65
N GLY A 19 17.45 22.61 -30.46
CA GLY A 19 18.12 23.82 -30.00
C GLY A 19 17.18 24.76 -29.24
N THR A 20 15.98 25.02 -29.75
CA THR A 20 14.98 25.89 -29.09
C THR A 20 14.45 25.29 -27.78
N LYS A 21 14.35 23.97 -27.67
CA LYS A 21 13.97 23.29 -26.41
C LYS A 21 15.09 23.30 -25.37
N LEU A 22 16.35 23.17 -25.80
CA LEU A 22 17.52 23.26 -24.93
C LEU A 22 17.76 24.69 -24.41
N THR A 23 17.61 25.71 -25.27
CA THR A 23 17.79 27.11 -24.87
C THR A 23 16.67 27.59 -23.94
N LYS A 24 15.41 27.20 -24.18
CA LYS A 24 14.28 27.47 -23.28
C LYS A 24 14.41 26.77 -21.92
N GLY A 25 14.94 25.55 -21.89
CA GLY A 25 15.24 24.83 -20.65
C GLY A 25 16.36 25.48 -19.82
N PHE A 26 17.37 26.05 -20.49
CA PHE A 26 18.47 26.73 -19.81
C PHE A 26 18.06 28.11 -19.26
N SER A 27 17.36 28.94 -20.02
CA SER A 27 16.91 30.26 -19.56
C SER A 27 15.95 30.18 -18.36
N SER A 28 14.98 29.27 -18.40
CA SER A 28 14.05 29.02 -17.29
C SER A 28 14.76 28.50 -16.03
N SER A 29 15.83 27.70 -16.17
CA SER A 29 16.65 27.23 -15.04
C SER A 29 17.47 28.35 -14.38
N VAL A 30 17.99 29.29 -15.18
CA VAL A 30 18.71 30.48 -14.69
C VAL A 30 17.75 31.42 -13.95
N GLN A 31 16.53 31.59 -14.46
CA GLN A 31 15.48 32.38 -13.82
C GLN A 31 15.06 31.78 -12.48
N ALA A 32 14.79 30.47 -12.43
CA ALA A 32 14.44 29.76 -11.19
C ALA A 32 15.55 29.84 -10.13
N THR A 33 16.82 29.90 -10.56
CA THR A 33 17.98 30.07 -9.68
C THR A 33 18.09 31.51 -9.17
N ARG A 34 17.83 32.51 -10.02
CA ARG A 34 17.80 33.94 -9.64
C ARG A 34 16.67 34.28 -8.68
N GLU A 35 15.49 33.68 -8.85
CA GLU A 35 14.35 33.83 -7.93
C GLU A 35 14.67 33.24 -6.55
N ARG A 36 15.29 32.05 -6.49
CA ARG A 36 15.73 31.44 -5.22
C ARG A 36 16.84 32.21 -4.50
N LEU A 37 17.65 32.97 -5.23
CA LEU A 37 18.75 33.79 -4.71
C LEU A 37 18.33 35.23 -4.37
N GLY A 38 17.05 35.60 -4.55
CA GLY A 38 16.52 36.92 -4.19
C GLY A 38 17.03 38.07 -5.05
N GLN A 39 17.54 37.80 -6.26
CA GLN A 39 18.08 38.82 -7.17
C GLN A 39 17.04 39.47 -8.09
N ILE A 40 15.76 39.10 -7.96
CA ILE A 40 14.65 39.62 -8.77
C ILE A 40 13.68 40.32 -7.82
N ALA A 41 13.27 41.56 -8.17
CA ALA A 41 12.32 42.32 -7.39
C ALA A 41 10.94 41.60 -7.39
N PRO A 42 10.21 41.57 -6.26
CA PRO A 42 8.89 40.92 -6.17
C PRO A 42 7.89 41.41 -7.23
N GLU A 43 8.04 42.67 -7.65
CA GLU A 43 7.25 43.33 -8.71
C GLU A 43 7.40 42.66 -10.10
N GLU A 44 8.50 41.94 -10.35
CA GLU A 44 8.77 41.28 -11.64
C GLU A 44 8.29 39.82 -11.69
N ILE A 45 7.76 39.31 -10.58
CA ILE A 45 7.22 37.96 -10.47
C ILE A 45 5.77 38.01 -10.96
N THR A 46 5.46 37.32 -12.06
CA THR A 46 4.05 37.20 -12.47
C THR A 46 3.26 36.47 -11.37
N GLU A 47 2.28 37.16 -10.78
CA GLU A 47 1.42 36.61 -9.74
C GLU A 47 0.32 35.73 -10.33
N LEU A 48 0.05 34.61 -9.68
CA LEU A 48 -1.07 33.73 -10.01
C LEU A 48 -2.34 34.15 -9.25
N PRO A 49 -3.54 33.94 -9.83
CA PRO A 49 -4.81 34.26 -9.17
C PRO A 49 -4.95 33.60 -7.79
N GLN A 50 -5.65 34.25 -6.86
CA GLN A 50 -5.83 33.71 -5.51
C GLN A 50 -6.58 32.37 -5.53
N GLU A 51 -7.63 32.24 -6.35
CA GLU A 51 -8.37 30.98 -6.52
C GLU A 51 -7.45 29.81 -6.92
N TYR A 52 -6.46 30.08 -7.77
CA TYR A 52 -5.46 29.08 -8.17
C TYR A 52 -4.63 28.62 -6.97
N LYS A 53 -4.08 29.57 -6.20
CA LYS A 53 -3.26 29.28 -5.01
C LYS A 53 -4.04 28.50 -3.94
N ASP A 54 -5.31 28.83 -3.76
CA ASP A 54 -6.18 28.11 -2.82
C ASP A 54 -6.44 26.67 -3.27
N LEU A 55 -6.65 26.45 -4.58
CA LEU A 55 -6.76 25.10 -5.14
C LEU A 55 -5.46 24.30 -4.98
N GLU A 56 -4.31 24.92 -5.21
CA GLU A 56 -3.01 24.27 -5.00
C GLU A 56 -2.86 23.77 -3.56
N ALA A 57 -3.13 24.62 -2.57
CA ALA A 57 -3.06 24.28 -1.16
C ALA A 57 -3.99 23.11 -0.80
N ARG A 58 -5.21 23.11 -1.34
CA ARG A 58 -6.17 22.01 -1.13
C ARG A 58 -5.73 20.70 -1.77
N VAL A 59 -5.15 20.74 -2.98
CA VAL A 59 -4.61 19.54 -3.64
C VAL A 59 -3.38 19.00 -2.90
N ASP A 60 -2.53 19.87 -2.37
CA ASP A 60 -1.39 19.46 -1.54
C ASP A 60 -1.84 18.80 -0.24
N ALA A 61 -2.86 19.36 0.42
CA ALA A 61 -3.49 18.75 1.59
C ALA A 61 -4.11 17.39 1.25
N LEU A 62 -4.81 17.27 0.12
CA LEU A 62 -5.41 16.01 -0.34
C LEU A 62 -4.34 14.93 -0.59
N LYS A 63 -3.23 15.29 -1.24
CA LYS A 63 -2.09 14.39 -1.46
C LYS A 63 -1.47 13.97 -0.14
N ALA A 64 -1.25 14.91 0.77
CA ALA A 64 -0.68 14.63 2.08
C ALA A 64 -1.55 13.67 2.89
N ALA A 65 -2.88 13.86 2.87
CA ALA A 65 -3.84 12.97 3.51
C ALA A 65 -3.77 11.54 2.91
N HIS A 66 -3.70 11.43 1.59
CA HIS A 66 -3.56 10.13 0.92
C HIS A 66 -2.28 9.40 1.34
N LEU A 67 -1.13 10.10 1.33
CA LEU A 67 0.15 9.51 1.70
C LEU A 67 0.21 9.15 3.20
N ALA A 68 -0.35 9.99 4.07
CA ALA A 68 -0.37 9.75 5.51
C ALA A 68 -1.13 8.47 5.86
N LEU A 69 -2.32 8.28 5.28
CA LEU A 69 -3.11 7.08 5.53
C LEU A 69 -2.45 5.84 4.90
N LEU A 70 -2.03 5.95 3.64
CA LEU A 70 -1.38 4.85 2.90
C LEU A 70 -0.13 4.33 3.62
N LYS A 71 0.66 5.20 4.25
CA LYS A 71 1.87 4.82 5.00
C LYS A 71 1.57 3.77 6.08
N ILE A 72 0.43 3.88 6.75
CA ILE A 72 0.06 2.96 7.84
C ILE A 72 -0.69 1.76 7.27
N THR A 73 -1.66 1.98 6.40
CA THR A 73 -2.54 0.93 5.91
C THR A 73 -1.85 -0.06 4.97
N LYS A 74 -0.71 0.29 4.37
CA LYS A 74 0.12 -0.67 3.61
C LYS A 74 0.53 -1.90 4.41
N VAL A 75 0.46 -1.82 5.73
CA VAL A 75 0.69 -2.96 6.62
C VAL A 75 -0.20 -4.15 6.26
N TYR A 76 -1.43 -3.92 5.80
CA TYR A 76 -2.38 -4.96 5.36
C TYR A 76 -1.93 -5.73 4.09
N GLU A 77 -0.89 -5.28 3.40
CA GLU A 77 -0.26 -6.03 2.28
C GLU A 77 0.63 -7.19 2.80
N THR A 78 1.00 -7.17 4.09
CA THR A 78 1.95 -8.13 4.69
C THR A 78 1.30 -8.92 5.81
N GLU A 79 0.88 -10.15 5.54
CA GLU A 79 0.16 -11.00 6.50
C GLU A 79 0.77 -11.07 7.92
N THR A 80 2.10 -11.03 8.04
CA THR A 80 2.82 -11.18 9.33
C THR A 80 2.85 -9.94 10.22
N TYR A 81 2.16 -8.86 9.84
CA TYR A 81 2.32 -7.58 10.52
C TYR A 81 1.86 -7.58 11.98
N ASP A 82 0.92 -8.45 12.34
CA ASP A 82 0.35 -8.56 13.69
C ASP A 82 1.11 -9.56 14.57
N TYR A 83 2.05 -10.33 14.00
CA TYR A 83 2.88 -11.30 14.73
C TYR A 83 4.34 -11.32 14.22
N PRO A 84 5.14 -10.29 14.50
CA PRO A 84 6.48 -10.12 13.93
C PRO A 84 7.59 -11.05 14.51
N VAL A 85 7.28 -11.90 15.49
CA VAL A 85 8.29 -12.73 16.22
C VAL A 85 8.68 -14.04 15.52
N HIS A 86 8.18 -14.28 14.29
CA HIS A 86 8.24 -15.56 13.57
C HIS A 86 9.60 -16.05 13.02
N LEU A 87 10.72 -15.43 13.38
CA LEU A 87 12.03 -15.91 12.92
C LEU A 87 12.40 -17.28 13.50
N GLN A 88 11.85 -17.67 14.66
CA GLN A 88 12.17 -18.96 15.31
C GLN A 88 11.20 -20.10 14.95
N GLU A 89 9.90 -19.81 14.79
CA GLU A 89 8.88 -20.83 14.42
C GLU A 89 9.13 -21.42 13.02
N SER A 90 9.72 -20.63 12.12
CA SER A 90 10.05 -21.05 10.75
C SER A 90 11.05 -22.21 10.68
N ILE A 91 11.85 -22.47 11.73
CA ILE A 91 12.88 -23.54 11.71
C ILE A 91 12.24 -24.92 11.95
N THR A 92 11.25 -25.01 12.84
CA THR A 92 10.54 -26.26 13.12
C THR A 92 9.65 -26.64 11.92
N GLU A 93 9.01 -25.66 11.26
CA GLU A 93 8.21 -25.85 10.04
C GLU A 93 9.05 -26.17 8.78
N LEU A 94 10.30 -25.69 8.72
CA LEU A 94 11.22 -26.07 7.64
C LEU A 94 11.51 -27.57 7.66
N SER A 95 11.61 -28.18 8.86
CA SER A 95 11.93 -29.60 9.02
C SER A 95 10.82 -30.54 8.50
N THR A 96 9.55 -30.19 8.71
CA THR A 96 8.39 -30.95 8.22
C THR A 96 8.19 -30.78 6.71
N SER A 97 8.42 -29.57 6.19
CA SER A 97 8.38 -29.27 4.74
C SER A 97 9.50 -29.96 3.96
N ILE A 98 10.71 -30.07 4.53
CA ILE A 98 11.83 -30.83 3.96
C ILE A 98 11.48 -32.33 3.92
N GLY A 99 10.88 -32.88 4.97
CA GLY A 99 10.40 -34.27 4.99
C GLY A 99 9.38 -34.57 3.88
N TYR A 100 8.44 -33.66 3.63
CA TYR A 100 7.49 -33.76 2.52
C TYR A 100 8.17 -33.77 1.15
N ASN A 101 9.09 -32.83 0.91
CA ASN A 101 9.79 -32.72 -0.36
C ASN A 101 10.70 -33.93 -0.64
N ILE A 102 11.38 -34.45 0.38
CA ILE A 102 12.20 -35.67 0.25
C ILE A 102 11.32 -36.89 0.02
N THR A 103 10.20 -37.03 0.73
CA THR A 103 9.26 -38.15 0.55
C THR A 103 8.58 -38.10 -0.81
N SER A 104 8.18 -36.92 -1.28
CA SER A 104 7.61 -36.70 -2.61
C SER A 104 8.63 -36.96 -3.73
N PHE A 105 9.87 -36.49 -3.56
CA PHE A 105 10.99 -36.78 -4.47
C PHE A 105 11.30 -38.28 -4.51
N ALA A 106 11.39 -38.95 -3.35
CA ALA A 106 11.62 -40.37 -3.25
C ALA A 106 10.48 -41.18 -3.88
N ALA A 107 9.23 -40.84 -3.60
CA ALA A 107 8.06 -41.49 -4.19
C ALA A 107 7.99 -41.30 -5.72
N THR A 108 8.43 -40.14 -6.23
CA THR A 108 8.44 -39.85 -7.67
C THR A 108 9.61 -40.54 -8.41
N ASN A 109 10.81 -40.54 -7.82
CA ASN A 109 12.02 -41.09 -8.46
C ASN A 109 12.18 -42.60 -8.27
N LEU A 110 11.59 -43.19 -7.21
CA LEU A 110 11.60 -44.63 -6.99
C LEU A 110 10.43 -45.35 -7.68
N LYS A 111 9.49 -44.60 -8.28
CA LYS A 111 8.37 -45.14 -9.06
C LYS A 111 8.88 -45.95 -10.25
N GLY A 112 8.72 -47.27 -10.20
CA GLY A 112 9.19 -48.20 -11.24
C GLY A 112 10.55 -48.83 -10.98
N THR A 113 11.16 -48.61 -9.81
CA THR A 113 12.35 -49.34 -9.36
C THR A 113 11.96 -50.53 -8.47
N SER A 114 12.82 -51.55 -8.33
CA SER A 114 12.58 -52.71 -7.45
C SER A 114 12.74 -52.42 -5.96
N LEU A 115 12.78 -51.14 -5.57
CA LEU A 115 12.93 -50.68 -4.20
C LEU A 115 11.56 -50.31 -3.61
N PRO A 116 11.36 -50.42 -2.28
CA PRO A 116 10.12 -50.01 -1.64
C PRO A 116 9.87 -48.51 -1.87
N THR A 117 8.81 -48.16 -2.61
CA THR A 117 8.36 -46.77 -2.78
C THR A 117 7.56 -46.30 -1.58
N PRO A 118 7.95 -45.20 -0.91
CA PRO A 118 7.10 -44.55 0.07
C PRO A 118 5.81 -44.06 -0.59
N ALA A 119 4.69 -44.11 0.13
CA ALA A 119 3.43 -43.54 -0.37
C ALA A 119 3.59 -42.02 -0.55
N SER A 120 3.28 -41.49 -1.74
CA SER A 120 3.27 -40.04 -1.98
C SER A 120 2.26 -39.38 -1.03
N PRO A 121 2.65 -38.38 -0.24
CA PRO A 121 1.71 -37.63 0.59
C PRO A 121 0.68 -36.89 -0.30
N SER A 122 -0.61 -37.02 0.05
CA SER A 122 -1.78 -36.70 -0.79
C SER A 122 -1.96 -35.21 -1.12
N ALA A 123 -1.35 -34.28 -0.37
CA ALA A 123 -1.50 -32.84 -0.58
C ALA A 123 -0.20 -32.08 -0.26
N PRO A 124 0.12 -30.97 -0.96
CA PRO A 124 1.18 -30.05 -0.56
C PRO A 124 1.01 -29.65 0.91
N PRO A 125 2.09 -29.46 1.68
CA PRO A 125 1.98 -28.88 3.01
C PRO A 125 1.36 -27.49 2.84
N VAL A 126 0.18 -27.30 3.42
CA VAL A 126 -0.46 -25.99 3.50
C VAL A 126 0.53 -25.07 4.19
N HIS A 127 1.01 -24.04 3.49
CA HIS A 127 1.84 -23.02 4.12
C HIS A 127 0.99 -22.39 5.23
N PRO A 128 1.35 -22.59 6.51
CA PRO A 128 0.51 -22.10 7.58
C PRO A 128 0.52 -20.58 7.55
N HIS A 129 -0.66 -20.00 7.67
CA HIS A 129 -0.80 -18.57 7.84
C HIS A 129 -0.07 -18.09 9.10
N LYS A 130 0.63 -16.97 8.97
CA LYS A 130 1.56 -16.42 9.97
C LYS A 130 1.02 -15.15 10.59
N THR A 131 -0.29 -15.15 10.85
CA THR A 131 -0.96 -14.10 11.62
C THR A 131 -1.04 -14.50 13.10
N LEU A 132 -1.17 -13.50 13.98
CA LEU A 132 -1.38 -13.72 15.42
C LEU A 132 -2.58 -14.64 15.70
N PRO A 133 -3.77 -14.44 15.10
CA PRO A 133 -4.91 -15.35 15.27
C PRO A 133 -4.59 -16.83 14.98
N HIS A 134 -3.85 -17.11 13.90
CA HIS A 134 -3.47 -18.48 13.56
C HIS A 134 -2.46 -19.06 14.55
N ALA A 135 -1.51 -18.25 15.03
CA ALA A 135 -0.56 -18.68 16.04
C ALA A 135 -1.25 -19.02 17.38
N LEU A 136 -2.19 -18.19 17.82
CA LEU A 136 -2.99 -18.43 19.03
C LEU A 136 -3.81 -19.72 18.92
N SER A 137 -4.49 -19.94 17.78
CA SER A 137 -5.21 -21.19 17.52
C SER A 137 -4.27 -22.40 17.59
N ARG A 138 -3.15 -22.39 16.83
CA ARG A 138 -2.20 -23.52 16.81
C ARG A 138 -1.64 -23.85 18.19
N ALA A 139 -1.20 -22.84 18.93
CA ALA A 139 -0.65 -23.02 20.27
C ALA A 139 -1.69 -23.62 21.22
N SER A 140 -2.94 -23.18 21.12
CA SER A 140 -4.03 -23.63 21.99
C SER A 140 -4.47 -25.04 21.65
N HIS A 141 -4.57 -25.41 20.36
CA HIS A 141 -4.81 -26.79 19.93
C HIS A 141 -3.70 -27.73 20.40
N ALA A 142 -2.44 -27.35 20.24
CA ALA A 142 -1.30 -28.15 20.69
C ALA A 142 -1.30 -28.35 22.22
N ALA A 143 -1.59 -27.28 22.97
CA ALA A 143 -1.70 -27.35 24.43
C ALA A 143 -2.88 -28.20 24.88
N ALA A 144 -4.05 -28.09 24.23
CA ALA A 144 -5.21 -28.92 24.52
C ALA A 144 -4.89 -30.41 24.31
N GLN A 145 -4.25 -30.76 23.19
CA GLN A 145 -3.83 -32.14 22.88
C GLN A 145 -2.79 -32.66 23.88
N ALA A 146 -1.82 -31.85 24.28
CA ALA A 146 -0.79 -32.25 25.25
C ALA A 146 -1.36 -32.52 26.65
N LEU A 147 -2.51 -31.93 26.99
CA LEU A 147 -3.21 -32.15 28.26
C LEU A 147 -4.19 -33.34 28.19
N VAL A 148 -4.45 -33.90 27.01
CA VAL A 148 -5.17 -35.16 26.87
C VAL A 148 -4.20 -36.30 27.19
N ASP A 149 -4.20 -36.75 28.44
CA ASP A 149 -3.41 -37.90 28.87
C ASP A 149 -4.25 -39.19 28.71
N PRO A 150 -3.85 -40.14 27.83
CA PRO A 150 -4.55 -41.40 27.66
C PRO A 150 -4.38 -42.40 28.81
N GLU A 151 -3.39 -42.20 29.71
CA GLU A 151 -3.10 -43.11 30.83
C GLU A 151 -3.47 -42.52 32.21
N ALA A 152 -3.63 -41.21 32.32
CA ALA A 152 -4.20 -40.62 33.53
C ALA A 152 -5.70 -40.91 33.60
N GLY A 153 -6.09 -41.87 34.44
CA GLY A 153 -7.44 -41.94 34.97
C GLY A 153 -7.90 -40.56 35.51
N PRO A 154 -9.20 -40.35 35.79
CA PRO A 154 -9.80 -39.03 35.97
C PRO A 154 -9.07 -38.19 37.03
N VAL A 155 -8.11 -37.38 36.61
CA VAL A 155 -7.57 -36.28 37.42
C VAL A 155 -8.50 -35.11 37.16
N ASP A 156 -9.35 -34.82 38.13
CA ASP A 156 -10.51 -33.91 38.07
C ASP A 156 -10.22 -32.45 37.61
N GLY A 157 -8.94 -32.10 37.38
CA GLY A 157 -8.51 -30.76 36.94
C GLY A 157 -7.88 -30.66 35.54
N GLY A 158 -7.27 -31.74 35.01
CA GLY A 158 -6.54 -31.70 33.73
C GLY A 158 -7.45 -31.58 32.50
N ASP A 159 -8.60 -32.28 32.55
CA ASP A 159 -9.61 -32.30 31.51
C ASP A 159 -10.28 -30.91 31.30
N LYS A 160 -10.49 -30.14 32.38
CA LYS A 160 -11.13 -28.82 32.29
C LYS A 160 -10.26 -27.80 31.56
N LEU A 161 -8.96 -27.76 31.85
CA LEU A 161 -8.03 -26.87 31.15
C LEU A 161 -7.88 -27.26 29.68
N GLY A 162 -7.77 -28.56 29.38
CA GLY A 162 -7.74 -29.07 28.01
C GLY A 162 -8.99 -28.68 27.22
N LYS A 163 -10.19 -28.84 27.81
CA LYS A 163 -11.46 -28.40 27.22
C LYS A 163 -11.52 -26.89 27.00
N ALA A 164 -11.11 -26.08 27.98
CA ALA A 164 -11.09 -24.62 27.83
C ALA A 164 -10.14 -24.17 26.71
N LEU A 165 -8.97 -24.80 26.59
CA LEU A 165 -8.01 -24.52 25.51
C LEU A 165 -8.56 -24.94 24.15
N ALA A 166 -9.28 -26.06 24.06
CA ALA A 166 -9.94 -26.48 22.82
C ALA A 166 -11.04 -25.50 22.39
N LEU A 167 -11.89 -25.04 23.32
CA LEU A 167 -12.90 -24.01 23.06
C LEU A 167 -12.27 -22.68 22.63
N TYR A 168 -11.20 -22.27 23.29
CA TYR A 168 -10.47 -21.07 22.92
C TYR A 168 -9.87 -21.21 21.51
N ALA A 169 -9.24 -22.34 21.19
CA ALA A 169 -8.65 -22.60 19.88
C ALA A 169 -9.68 -22.50 18.74
N THR A 170 -10.86 -23.12 18.90
CA THR A 170 -11.92 -23.10 17.88
C THR A 170 -12.49 -21.69 17.66
N SER A 171 -12.59 -20.87 18.71
CA SER A 171 -12.97 -19.46 18.55
C SER A 171 -11.95 -18.69 17.71
N TRP A 172 -10.66 -18.93 17.94
CA TRP A 172 -9.58 -18.29 17.20
C TRP A 172 -9.41 -18.80 15.77
N ASP A 173 -9.81 -20.04 15.45
CA ASP A 173 -9.89 -20.52 14.06
C ASP A 173 -10.82 -19.64 13.21
N ARG A 174 -12.01 -19.30 13.75
CA ARG A 174 -12.95 -18.40 13.08
C ARG A 174 -12.39 -16.98 12.93
N ILE A 175 -11.70 -16.47 13.95
CA ILE A 175 -11.06 -15.15 13.90
C ILE A 175 -9.92 -15.14 12.88
N ALA A 176 -9.15 -16.23 12.79
CA ALA A 176 -8.07 -16.39 11.85
C ALA A 176 -8.55 -16.33 10.39
N SER A 177 -9.64 -17.01 10.04
CA SER A 177 -10.23 -16.90 8.69
C SER A 177 -10.72 -15.48 8.42
N ALA A 178 -11.47 -14.87 9.35
CA ALA A 178 -11.97 -13.51 9.20
C ALA A 178 -10.85 -12.46 9.06
N ARG A 179 -9.69 -12.72 9.66
CA ARG A 179 -8.50 -11.89 9.56
C ARG A 179 -7.94 -11.87 8.13
N LEU A 180 -7.88 -13.02 7.46
CA LEU A 180 -7.45 -13.11 6.06
C LEU A 180 -8.44 -12.40 5.14
N ASP A 181 -9.73 -12.63 5.35
CA ASP A 181 -10.79 -11.96 4.57
C ASP A 181 -10.73 -10.43 4.72
N GLN A 182 -10.41 -9.95 5.92
CA GLN A 182 -10.20 -8.52 6.19
C GLN A 182 -9.04 -7.97 5.35
N ASP A 183 -7.88 -8.64 5.37
CA ASP A 183 -6.70 -8.20 4.60
C ASP A 183 -7.00 -8.17 3.11
N ASP A 184 -7.58 -9.24 2.57
CA ASP A 184 -7.92 -9.33 1.15
C ASP A 184 -8.91 -8.24 0.74
N THR A 185 -9.93 -8.00 1.57
CA THR A 185 -10.92 -6.94 1.32
C THR A 185 -10.29 -5.56 1.36
N ILE A 186 -9.41 -5.28 2.33
CA ILE A 186 -8.72 -3.99 2.44
C ILE A 186 -7.75 -3.79 1.27
N ASN A 187 -7.00 -4.83 0.89
CA ASN A 187 -6.08 -4.80 -0.24
C ASN A 187 -6.82 -4.46 -1.54
N LEU A 188 -7.93 -5.16 -1.80
CA LEU A 188 -8.70 -5.03 -3.03
C LEU A 188 -9.49 -3.72 -3.11
N ASN A 189 -10.25 -3.40 -2.06
CA ASN A 189 -11.28 -2.36 -2.11
C ASN A 189 -10.82 -1.01 -1.53
N PHE A 190 -9.73 -0.98 -0.78
CA PHE A 190 -9.16 0.26 -0.24
C PHE A 190 -7.78 0.57 -0.81
N LEU A 191 -6.78 -0.29 -0.58
CA LEU A 191 -5.38 0.03 -0.92
C LEU A 191 -5.17 0.22 -2.42
N GLY A 192 -5.68 -0.68 -3.25
CA GLY A 192 -5.60 -0.56 -4.70
C GLY A 192 -6.21 0.75 -5.23
N PRO A 193 -7.51 1.01 -5.01
CA PRO A 193 -8.17 2.25 -5.43
C PRO A 193 -7.55 3.54 -4.85
N TRP A 194 -7.07 3.50 -3.60
CA TRP A 194 -6.40 4.64 -2.96
C TRP A 194 -5.06 4.97 -3.62
N GLN A 195 -4.24 3.95 -3.91
CA GLN A 195 -2.99 4.10 -4.67
C GLN A 195 -3.27 4.56 -6.11
N GLN A 196 -4.31 4.04 -6.74
CA GLN A 196 -4.71 4.44 -8.09
C GLN A 196 -5.06 5.92 -8.17
N THR A 197 -5.82 6.44 -7.20
CA THR A 197 -6.16 7.87 -7.11
C THR A 197 -4.90 8.75 -6.99
N LEU A 198 -3.93 8.33 -6.15
CA LEU A 198 -2.64 9.00 -6.02
C LEU A 198 -1.85 9.04 -7.34
N HIS A 199 -1.74 7.90 -8.04
CA HIS A 199 -0.90 7.77 -9.22
C HIS A 199 -1.53 8.34 -10.49
N THR A 200 -2.85 8.53 -10.51
CA THR A 200 -3.59 9.06 -11.66
C THR A 200 -4.02 10.50 -11.44
N SER A 201 -5.19 10.74 -10.84
CA SER A 201 -5.83 12.05 -10.75
C SER A 201 -4.99 13.07 -10.00
N ILE A 202 -4.43 12.70 -8.84
CA ILE A 202 -3.55 13.59 -8.06
C ILE A 202 -2.24 13.88 -8.81
N SER A 203 -1.62 12.84 -9.40
CA SER A 203 -0.40 13.00 -10.21
C SER A 203 -0.60 13.91 -11.42
N LEU A 204 -1.76 13.80 -12.10
CA LEU A 204 -2.12 14.68 -13.23
C LEU A 204 -2.28 16.13 -12.79
N ALA A 205 -2.96 16.40 -11.66
CA ALA A 205 -3.10 17.74 -11.12
C ALA A 205 -1.73 18.35 -10.74
N ILE A 206 -0.83 17.56 -10.14
CA ILE A 206 0.54 18.00 -9.81
C ILE A 206 1.35 18.32 -11.07
N LYS A 207 1.25 17.49 -12.11
CA LYS A 207 1.93 17.73 -13.39
C LYS A 207 1.43 19.02 -14.06
N ALA A 208 0.12 19.27 -14.03
CA ALA A 208 -0.47 20.50 -14.57
C ALA A 208 0.01 21.74 -13.80
N ARG A 209 0.08 21.67 -12.46
CA ARG A 209 0.66 22.76 -11.65
C ARG A 209 2.13 23.02 -11.97
N GLN A 210 2.92 21.97 -12.16
CA GLN A 210 4.31 22.12 -12.58
C GLN A 210 4.41 22.75 -13.98
N ALA A 211 3.47 22.46 -14.89
CA ALA A 211 3.42 23.11 -16.20
C ALA A 211 3.12 24.62 -16.09
N VAL A 212 2.18 25.03 -15.23
CA VAL A 212 1.89 26.45 -14.93
C VAL A 212 3.12 27.15 -14.35
N ARG A 213 3.82 26.48 -13.41
CA ARG A 213 5.06 27.03 -12.83
C ARG A 213 6.12 27.28 -13.91
N VAL A 214 6.24 26.38 -14.88
CA VAL A 214 7.18 26.52 -15.99
C VAL A 214 6.76 27.64 -16.93
N SER A 215 5.49 27.72 -17.35
CA SER A 215 5.02 28.79 -18.25
C SER A 215 5.09 30.17 -17.61
N ARG A 216 4.88 30.29 -16.29
CA ARG A 216 5.10 31.53 -15.56
C ARG A 216 6.57 31.98 -15.68
N LEU A 217 7.51 31.06 -15.44
CA LEU A 217 8.94 31.36 -15.57
C LEU A 217 9.33 31.72 -17.01
N GLU A 218 8.73 31.07 -18.01
CA GLU A 218 8.94 31.38 -19.42
C GLU A 218 8.40 32.78 -19.78
N LEU A 219 7.23 33.16 -19.27
CA LEU A 219 6.68 34.51 -19.43
C LEU A 219 7.58 35.57 -18.79
N ASP A 220 8.04 35.34 -17.57
CA ASP A 220 8.93 36.28 -16.88
C ASP A 220 10.28 36.42 -17.62
N ALA A 221 10.79 35.33 -18.21
CA ALA A 221 11.98 35.36 -19.06
C ALA A 221 11.75 36.13 -20.37
N ALA A 222 10.59 35.95 -21.00
CA ALA A 222 10.20 36.67 -22.21
C ALA A 222 10.05 38.18 -21.94
N LYS A 223 9.40 38.55 -20.82
CA LYS A 223 9.28 39.95 -20.37
C LYS A 223 10.65 40.60 -20.14
N GLN A 224 11.58 39.90 -19.49
CA GLN A 224 12.96 40.41 -19.32
C GLN A 224 13.72 40.55 -20.65
N SER A 225 13.53 39.59 -21.57
CA SER A 225 14.14 39.64 -22.90
C SER A 225 13.60 40.82 -23.71
N LEU A 226 12.30 41.11 -23.62
CA LEU A 226 11.68 42.28 -24.26
C LEU A 226 12.22 43.60 -23.71
N LYS A 227 12.46 43.70 -22.39
CA LYS A 227 13.07 44.91 -21.77
C LYS A 227 14.47 45.23 -22.31
N THR A 228 15.21 44.21 -22.76
CA THR A 228 16.61 44.33 -23.22
C THR A 228 16.76 44.19 -24.74
N ALA A 229 15.66 44.03 -25.48
CA ALA A 229 15.66 43.85 -26.92
C ALA A 229 16.04 45.14 -27.67
N ASN A 230 16.85 45.00 -28.72
CA ASN A 230 17.16 46.11 -29.62
C ASN A 230 16.02 46.36 -30.63
N PRO A 231 15.94 47.55 -31.27
CA PRO A 231 14.83 47.89 -32.16
C PRO A 231 14.59 46.90 -33.30
N ALA A 232 15.64 46.24 -33.79
CA ALA A 232 15.56 45.23 -34.85
C ALA A 232 14.91 43.90 -34.40
N ARG A 233 14.94 43.56 -33.12
CA ARG A 233 14.33 42.35 -32.53
C ARG A 233 13.13 42.66 -31.65
N GLN A 234 12.73 43.91 -31.55
CA GLN A 234 11.68 44.35 -30.63
C GLN A 234 10.33 43.71 -30.97
N GLU A 235 9.99 43.61 -32.25
CA GLU A 235 8.74 42.97 -32.68
C GLU A 235 8.73 41.47 -32.38
N GLN A 236 9.86 40.78 -32.64
CA GLN A 236 10.01 39.36 -32.31
C GLN A 236 9.86 39.11 -30.80
N ALA A 237 10.48 39.96 -29.97
CA ALA A 237 10.37 39.85 -28.52
C ALA A 237 8.95 40.13 -28.00
N ARG A 238 8.17 40.99 -28.67
CA ARG A 238 6.75 41.23 -28.35
C ARG A 238 5.91 39.97 -28.61
N LEU A 239 6.08 39.37 -29.79
CA LEU A 239 5.39 38.12 -30.14
C LEU A 239 5.76 36.99 -29.17
N GLU A 240 7.02 36.92 -28.71
CA GLU A 240 7.43 35.92 -27.72
C GLU A 240 6.76 36.11 -26.36
N VAL A 241 6.52 37.35 -25.93
CA VAL A 241 5.74 37.65 -24.71
C VAL A 241 4.28 37.25 -24.90
N GLU A 242 3.64 37.67 -26.00
CA GLU A 242 2.24 37.34 -26.30
C GLU A 242 2.00 35.81 -26.30
N ASN A 243 2.86 35.06 -26.99
CA ASN A 243 2.78 33.60 -27.00
C ASN A 243 2.97 32.97 -25.61
N ALA A 244 3.81 33.56 -24.75
CA ALA A 244 4.02 33.05 -23.39
C ALA A 244 2.87 33.42 -22.45
N GLU A 245 2.19 34.55 -22.68
CA GLU A 245 0.97 34.95 -21.95
C GLU A 245 -0.17 33.99 -22.27
N ASP A 246 -0.41 33.71 -23.55
CA ASP A 246 -1.44 32.77 -23.99
C ASP A 246 -1.22 31.35 -23.43
N ASP A 247 0.03 30.86 -23.47
CA ASP A 247 0.39 29.55 -22.93
C ASP A 247 0.23 29.49 -21.40
N LEU A 248 0.55 30.58 -20.68
CA LEU A 248 0.29 30.67 -19.24
C LEU A 248 -1.21 30.62 -18.92
N VAL A 249 -2.03 31.37 -19.65
CA VAL A 249 -3.49 31.37 -19.47
C VAL A 249 -4.03 29.96 -19.70
N GLN A 250 -3.70 29.33 -20.84
CA GLN A 250 -4.17 28.00 -21.19
C GLN A 250 -3.75 26.95 -20.13
N LYS A 251 -2.48 26.93 -19.72
CA LYS A 251 -2.01 25.98 -18.70
C LYS A 251 -2.67 26.21 -17.35
N THR A 252 -2.96 27.46 -16.99
CA THR A 252 -3.63 27.81 -15.75
C THR A 252 -5.08 27.30 -15.74
N GLU A 253 -5.82 27.49 -16.84
CA GLU A 253 -7.19 26.96 -16.98
C GLU A 253 -7.25 25.43 -16.89
N VAL A 254 -6.32 24.74 -17.57
CA VAL A 254 -6.21 23.28 -17.51
C VAL A 254 -5.88 22.82 -16.10
N ALA A 255 -4.95 23.47 -15.42
CA ALA A 255 -4.58 23.13 -14.04
C ALA A 255 -5.75 23.37 -13.08
N ILE A 256 -6.47 24.49 -13.18
CA ILE A 256 -7.68 24.76 -12.37
C ILE A 256 -8.70 23.65 -12.55
N THR A 257 -8.98 23.27 -13.80
CA THR A 257 -9.93 22.21 -14.12
C THR A 257 -9.53 20.90 -13.46
N LEU A 258 -8.28 20.45 -13.63
CA LEU A 258 -7.78 19.21 -13.04
C LEU A 258 -7.76 19.23 -11.51
N MET A 259 -7.41 20.37 -10.91
CA MET A 259 -7.43 20.55 -9.46
C MET A 259 -8.85 20.48 -8.89
N LYS A 260 -9.84 21.09 -9.55
CA LYS A 260 -11.25 20.98 -9.16
C LYS A 260 -11.74 19.54 -9.30
N THR A 261 -11.48 18.90 -10.44
CA THR A 261 -11.86 17.49 -10.67
C THR A 261 -11.30 16.55 -9.61
N VAL A 262 -10.04 16.70 -9.21
CA VAL A 262 -9.46 15.82 -8.18
C VAL A 262 -10.04 16.07 -6.79
N LEU A 263 -10.39 17.32 -6.46
CA LEU A 263 -10.99 17.69 -5.18
C LEU A 263 -12.47 17.26 -5.07
N GLU A 264 -13.16 17.16 -6.19
CA GLU A 264 -14.58 16.74 -6.28
C GLU A 264 -14.73 15.23 -6.49
N ASN A 265 -13.62 14.49 -6.63
CA ASN A 265 -13.65 13.05 -6.81
C ASN A 265 -14.22 12.35 -5.55
N PRO A 266 -15.35 11.62 -5.65
CA PRO A 266 -15.94 10.92 -4.51
C PRO A 266 -15.19 9.64 -4.11
N GLU A 267 -14.28 9.16 -4.96
CA GLU A 267 -13.62 7.86 -4.79
C GLU A 267 -12.88 7.70 -3.45
N PRO A 268 -12.09 8.68 -2.96
CA PRO A 268 -11.44 8.55 -1.65
C PRO A 268 -12.44 8.32 -0.51
N ILE A 269 -13.61 8.96 -0.56
CA ILE A 269 -14.64 8.79 0.48
C ILE A 269 -15.23 7.37 0.42
N LYS A 270 -15.46 6.85 -0.79
CA LYS A 270 -15.89 5.45 -0.97
C LYS A 270 -14.85 4.46 -0.47
N ASN A 271 -13.57 4.69 -0.79
CA ASN A 271 -12.48 3.83 -0.35
C ASN A 271 -12.42 3.79 1.19
N ILE A 272 -12.54 4.93 1.87
CA ILE A 272 -12.60 4.98 3.34
C ILE A 272 -13.81 4.19 3.86
N ASN A 273 -14.96 4.26 3.20
CA ASN A 273 -16.13 3.48 3.58
C ASN A 273 -15.86 1.96 3.49
N GLU A 274 -15.18 1.50 2.44
CA GLU A 274 -14.80 0.09 2.29
C GLU A 274 -13.77 -0.35 3.34
N LEU A 275 -12.80 0.51 3.70
CA LEU A 275 -11.88 0.24 4.82
C LEU A 275 -12.64 0.05 6.13
N VAL A 276 -13.57 0.95 6.45
CA VAL A 276 -14.40 0.87 7.67
C VAL A 276 -15.25 -0.38 7.67
N LYS A 277 -15.88 -0.75 6.54
CA LYS A 277 -16.68 -1.98 6.42
C LYS A 277 -15.84 -3.22 6.69
N ALA A 278 -14.68 -3.35 6.05
CA ALA A 278 -13.81 -4.50 6.23
C ALA A 278 -13.37 -4.66 7.69
N GLN A 279 -13.02 -3.55 8.35
CA GLN A 279 -12.67 -3.53 9.77
C GLN A 279 -13.87 -3.90 10.66
N LEU A 280 -15.04 -3.35 10.39
CA LEU A 280 -16.25 -3.63 11.16
C LEU A 280 -16.63 -5.11 11.11
N VAL A 281 -16.60 -5.72 9.92
CA VAL A 281 -16.90 -7.14 9.73
C VAL A 281 -15.95 -8.03 10.54
N TYR A 282 -14.64 -7.73 10.50
CA TYR A 282 -13.65 -8.46 11.30
C TYR A 282 -13.92 -8.34 12.80
N PHE A 283 -14.08 -7.12 13.31
CA PHE A 283 -14.28 -6.90 14.74
C PHE A 283 -15.60 -7.49 15.25
N SER A 284 -16.68 -7.41 14.45
CA SER A 284 -17.96 -8.07 14.78
C SER A 284 -17.80 -9.59 14.85
N THR A 285 -17.13 -10.19 13.85
CA THR A 285 -16.89 -11.63 13.81
C THR A 285 -16.06 -12.10 14.99
N ALA A 286 -15.05 -11.32 15.39
CA ALA A 286 -14.22 -11.63 16.55
C ALA A 286 -15.00 -11.53 17.87
N ALA A 287 -15.82 -10.49 18.03
CA ALA A 287 -16.68 -10.33 19.20
C ALA A 287 -17.67 -11.51 19.32
N GLU A 288 -18.30 -11.90 18.22
CA GLU A 288 -19.22 -13.05 18.17
C GLU A 288 -18.50 -14.37 18.51
N ALA A 289 -17.33 -14.61 17.92
CA ALA A 289 -16.58 -15.85 18.13
C ALA A 289 -16.14 -16.02 19.59
N LEU A 290 -15.64 -14.96 20.23
CA LEU A 290 -15.24 -14.99 21.64
C LEU A 290 -16.45 -15.07 22.57
N SER A 291 -17.53 -14.33 22.26
CA SER A 291 -18.76 -14.38 23.06
C SER A 291 -19.40 -15.77 23.05
N ALA A 292 -19.26 -16.53 21.97
CA ALA A 292 -19.81 -17.89 21.88
C ALA A 292 -19.15 -18.87 22.87
N VAL A 293 -17.87 -18.69 23.18
CA VAL A 293 -17.11 -19.61 24.05
C VAL A 293 -16.91 -19.09 25.48
N GLN A 294 -17.12 -17.78 25.71
CA GLN A 294 -16.85 -17.15 27.00
C GLN A 294 -17.68 -17.76 28.13
N GLY A 295 -18.98 -18.02 27.91
CA GLY A 295 -19.85 -18.59 28.93
C GLY A 295 -19.44 -20.01 29.34
N GLU A 296 -19.12 -20.87 28.37
CA GLU A 296 -18.64 -22.23 28.65
C GLU A 296 -17.30 -22.22 29.40
N ILE A 297 -16.38 -21.33 29.04
CA ILE A 297 -15.10 -21.18 29.74
C ILE A 297 -15.31 -20.64 31.16
N GLU A 298 -16.27 -19.75 31.38
CA GLU A 298 -16.63 -19.25 32.71
C GLU A 298 -17.18 -20.38 33.60
N GLU A 299 -18.07 -21.22 33.07
CA GLU A 299 -18.57 -22.41 33.77
C GLU A 299 -17.43 -23.37 34.15
N LEU A 300 -16.51 -23.64 33.21
CA LEU A 300 -15.32 -24.46 33.48
C LEU A 300 -14.43 -23.84 34.56
N SER A 301 -14.27 -22.52 34.57
CA SER A 301 -13.51 -21.79 35.59
C SER A 301 -14.13 -21.93 36.97
N VAL A 302 -15.43 -21.69 37.10
CA VAL A 302 -16.15 -21.82 38.37
C VAL A 302 -16.09 -23.26 38.89
N ALA A 303 -16.26 -24.25 38.01
CA ALA A 303 -16.15 -25.66 38.37
C ALA A 303 -14.73 -26.02 38.85
N ALA A 304 -13.69 -25.56 38.15
CA ALA A 304 -12.30 -25.77 38.55
C ALA A 304 -11.97 -25.17 39.93
N GLU A 305 -12.44 -23.94 40.20
CA GLU A 305 -12.29 -23.31 41.52
C GLU A 305 -13.01 -24.09 42.63
N GLY A 306 -14.23 -24.55 42.36
CA GLY A 306 -15.03 -25.32 43.31
C GLY A 306 -14.32 -26.60 43.74
N ASP A 307 -13.74 -27.34 42.79
CA ASP A 307 -13.05 -28.59 43.08
C ASP A 307 -11.71 -28.36 43.77
N TYR A 308 -10.99 -27.30 43.40
CA TYR A 308 -9.76 -26.89 44.09
C TYR A 308 -10.03 -26.57 45.57
N ARG A 309 -11.10 -25.82 45.88
CA ARG A 309 -11.47 -25.50 47.27
C ARG A 309 -11.79 -26.75 48.06
N LYS A 310 -12.65 -27.64 47.54
CA LYS A 310 -13.01 -28.92 48.20
C LYS A 310 -11.80 -29.79 48.52
N SER A 311 -10.81 -29.83 47.63
CA SER A 311 -9.59 -30.64 47.83
C SER A 311 -8.71 -30.19 48.99
N ARG A 312 -8.92 -28.96 49.50
CA ARG A 312 -8.13 -28.34 50.58
C ARG A 312 -8.86 -28.25 51.91
N ASP A 313 -10.16 -28.53 51.93
CA ASP A 313 -10.99 -28.56 53.14
C ASP A 313 -10.99 -29.95 53.83
N HIS A 314 -10.20 -30.89 53.29
CA HIS A 314 -9.88 -32.21 53.86
C HIS A 314 -8.43 -32.28 54.32
#